data_AF-A0A5B0I6S2-F1
#
_entry.id   AF-A0A5B0I6S2-F1
#
_cell.length_a   1.000
_cell.length_b   1.000
_cell.length_c   1.000
_cell.angle_alpha   90.00
_cell.angle_beta   90.00
_cell.angle_gamma   90.00
#
_symmetry.space_group_name_H-M   'P 1'
#
loop_
_entity.id
_entity.type
_entity.pdbx_description
1 polymer ?
#
loop_
_entity_poly.entity_id
_entity_poly.type
_entity_poly.pdbx_seq_one_letter_code
_entity_poly.pdbx_strand_id
1 'polypeptide(L)' 'MTRLRTTAPLLLAAGLAALAVATVHDAGCADPGRYEARGDGTWSLVGGCVDPGDLVVPPPPVVQPPAPSPEQSRS' A
#
# COMPACT_ATOMS: atom_id res chain seq x y z
N MET A 1 -40.33 -27.79 3.59
CA MET A 1 -40.26 -26.44 2.97
C MET A 1 -39.53 -25.40 3.83
N THR A 2 -39.39 -25.59 5.14
CA THR A 2 -38.74 -24.63 6.05
C THR A 2 -37.22 -24.56 5.91
N ARG A 3 -36.52 -25.68 5.65
CA ARG A 3 -35.05 -25.71 5.49
C ARG A 3 -34.55 -24.92 4.27
N LEU A 4 -35.31 -24.94 3.18
CA LEU A 4 -34.94 -24.25 1.93
C LEU A 4 -34.96 -22.72 2.09
N ARG A 5 -35.87 -22.21 2.92
CA ARG A 5 -35.97 -20.78 3.22
C ARG A 5 -34.82 -20.28 4.10
N THR A 6 -34.19 -21.16 4.87
CA THR A 6 -33.06 -20.83 5.74
C THR A 6 -31.72 -20.96 5.03
N THR A 7 -31.58 -21.89 4.07
CA THR A 7 -30.31 -22.12 3.37
C THR A 7 -30.10 -21.20 2.17
N ALA A 8 -31.17 -20.79 1.49
CA ALA A 8 -31.08 -19.85 0.37
C ALA A 8 -30.33 -18.54 0.70
N PRO A 9 -30.61 -17.82 1.80
CA PRO A 9 -29.87 -16.60 2.13
C PRO A 9 -28.40 -16.86 2.47
N LEU A 10 -28.08 -17.99 3.11
CA LEU A 10 -26.69 -18.37 3.40
C LEU A 10 -25.90 -18.66 2.13
N LEU A 11 -26.50 -19.35 1.17
CA LEU A 11 -25.88 -19.61 -0.12
C LEU A 11 -25.67 -18.32 -0.92
N LEU A 12 -26.65 -17.42 -0.90
CA LEU A 12 -26.51 -16.10 -1.53
C LEU A 12 -25.38 -15.30 -0.88
N ALA A 13 -25.33 -15.25 0.45
CA ALA A 13 -24.28 -14.55 1.18
C ALA A 13 -22.88 -15.12 0.87
N ALA A 14 -22.75 -16.45 0.84
CA ALA A 14 -21.51 -17.12 0.46
C ALA A 14 -21.12 -16.79 -0.99
N GLY A 15 -22.08 -16.77 -1.92
CA GLY A 15 -21.85 -16.39 -3.31
C GLY A 15 -21.38 -14.94 -3.46
N LEU A 16 -22.03 -14.00 -2.76
CA LEU A 16 -21.62 -12.59 -2.77
C LEU A 16 -20.25 -12.39 -2.14
N ALA A 17 -19.93 -13.11 -1.06
CA ALA A 17 -18.60 -13.06 -0.45
C ALA A 17 -17.51 -13.59 -1.40
N ALA A 18 -17.76 -14.71 -2.07
CA ALA A 18 -16.84 -15.26 -3.06
C ALA A 18 -16.63 -14.30 -4.24
N LEU A 19 -17.71 -13.65 -4.70
CA LEU A 19 -17.64 -12.64 -5.75
C LEU A 19 -16.77 -11.44 -5.32
N ALA A 20 -16.96 -10.93 -4.10
CA ALA A 20 -16.15 -9.84 -3.57
C ALA A 20 -14.66 -10.20 -3.53
N VAL A 21 -14.32 -11.40 -3.05
CA VAL A 21 -12.92 -11.88 -3.04
C VAL A 21 -12.35 -11.97 -4.45
N ALA A 22 -13.12 -12.51 -5.41
CA ALA A 22 -12.69 -12.58 -6.80
C ALA A 22 -12.44 -11.18 -7.39
N THR A 23 -13.30 -10.20 -7.12
CA THR A 23 -13.12 -8.83 -7.61
C THR A 23 -11.87 -8.15 -7.03
N VAL A 24 -11.56 -8.37 -5.74
CA VAL A 24 -10.35 -7.83 -5.11
C VAL A 24 -9.09 -8.48 -5.68
N HIS A 25 -9.13 -9.79 -5.96
CA HIS A 25 -8.04 -10.49 -6.62
C HIS A 25 -7.80 -9.99 -8.05
N ASP A 26 -8.86 -9.83 -8.84
CA ASP A 26 -8.77 -9.37 -10.23
C ASP A 26 -8.27 -7.92 -10.33
N ALA A 27 -8.64 -7.08 -9.37
CA ALA A 27 -8.12 -5.72 -9.22
C ALA A 27 -6.64 -5.67 -8.76
N GLY A 28 -6.00 -6.81 -8.47
CA GLY A 28 -4.64 -6.87 -7.92
C GLY A 28 -4.54 -6.46 -6.44
N CYS A 29 -5.67 -6.14 -5.81
CA CYS A 29 -5.75 -5.65 -4.43
C CYS A 29 -5.63 -6.76 -3.37
N ALA A 30 -5.49 -8.01 -3.80
CA ALA A 30 -5.24 -9.14 -2.91
C ALA A 30 -3.75 -9.31 -2.53
N ASP A 31 -2.81 -8.76 -3.32
CA ASP A 31 -1.40 -8.74 -2.95
C ASP A 31 -1.11 -7.50 -2.08
N PRO A 32 -0.80 -7.64 -0.79
CA PRO A 32 -0.43 -6.50 0.03
C PRO A 32 0.83 -5.84 -0.51
N GLY A 33 0.87 -4.51 -0.51
CA GLY A 33 2.06 -3.77 -0.91
C GLY A 33 3.25 -4.08 0.00
N ARG A 34 4.43 -4.26 -0.59
CA ARG A 34 5.68 -4.53 0.15
C ARG A 34 6.81 -3.65 -0.37
N TYR A 35 7.74 -3.31 0.51
CA TYR A 35 8.94 -2.58 0.12
C TYR A 35 10.03 -3.55 -0.35
N GLU A 36 10.52 -3.37 -1.57
CA GLU A 36 11.64 -4.11 -2.12
C GLU A 36 12.84 -3.18 -2.30
N ALA A 37 14.03 -3.66 -1.94
CA ALA A 37 15.26 -2.94 -2.14
C ALA A 37 15.63 -2.93 -3.63
N ARG A 38 15.99 -1.75 -4.14
CA ARG A 38 16.48 -1.56 -5.49
C ARG A 38 18.01 -1.53 -5.49
N GLY A 39 18.63 -1.92 -6.60
CA GLY A 39 20.09 -2.05 -6.71
C GLY A 39 20.89 -0.74 -6.53
N ASP A 40 20.21 0.40 -6.48
CA ASP A 40 20.75 1.74 -6.22
C ASP A 40 20.67 2.15 -4.74
N GLY A 41 20.29 1.23 -3.84
CA GLY A 41 20.13 1.49 -2.41
C GLY A 41 18.82 2.20 -2.04
N THR A 42 17.92 2.39 -3.02
CA THR A 42 16.57 2.92 -2.76
C THR A 42 15.58 1.78 -2.47
N TRP A 43 14.38 2.14 -1.99
CA TRP A 43 13.30 1.20 -1.76
C TRP A 43 12.13 1.54 -2.68
N SER A 44 11.54 0.51 -3.30
CA SER A 44 10.32 0.65 -4.11
C SER A 44 9.17 -0.03 -3.38
N LEU A 45 8.03 0.64 -3.27
CA LEU A 45 6.77 -0.04 -2.94
C LEU A 45 6.34 -0.83 -4.19
N VAL A 46 6.16 -2.13 -4.05
CA VAL A 46 5.76 -3.05 -5.12
C VAL A 46 4.47 -3.76 -4.70
N GLY A 47 3.56 -3.95 -5.66
CA GLY A 47 2.24 -4.54 -5.42
C GLY A 47 1.31 -3.57 -4.70
N GLY A 48 0.29 -4.11 -4.02
CA GLY A 48 -0.75 -3.31 -3.38
C GLY A 48 -1.79 -2.78 -4.35
N CYS A 49 -2.91 -2.35 -3.77
CA CYS A 49 -4.06 -1.76 -4.45
C CYS A 49 -3.93 -0.23 -4.65
N VAL A 50 -2.86 0.36 -4.14
CA VAL A 50 -2.70 1.82 -4.03
C VAL A 50 -1.90 2.33 -5.22
N ASP A 51 -2.45 3.31 -5.94
CA ASP A 51 -1.72 3.97 -7.00
C ASP A 51 -0.55 4.77 -6.40
N PRO A 52 0.68 4.69 -6.95
CA PRO A 52 1.82 5.44 -6.44
C PRO A 52 1.58 6.95 -6.38
N GLY A 53 0.72 7.49 -7.26
CA GLY A 53 0.36 8.91 -7.30
C GLY A 53 -0.56 9.36 -6.16
N ASP A 54 -1.28 8.43 -5.52
CA ASP A 54 -2.16 8.72 -4.38
C ASP A 54 -1.40 8.73 -3.04
N LEU A 55 -0.13 8.32 -3.04
CA LEU A 55 0.70 8.34 -1.84
C LEU A 55 1.11 9.77 -1.52
N VAL A 56 0.73 10.25 -0.33
CA VAL A 56 1.23 11.52 0.22
C VAL A 56 2.69 11.33 0.59
N VAL A 57 3.59 11.74 -0.31
CA VAL A 57 5.04 11.75 -0.05
C VAL A 57 5.43 13.12 0.49
N PRO A 58 5.90 13.22 1.75
CA PRO A 58 6.44 14.47 2.26
C PRO A 58 7.68 14.88 1.43
N PRO A 59 7.88 16.18 1.18
CA PRO A 59 9.06 16.65 0.46
C PRO A 59 10.33 16.17 1.16
N PRO A 60 11.41 15.89 0.40
CA PRO A 60 12.66 15.43 0.97
C PRO A 60 13.17 16.43 2.02
N PRO A 61 13.78 15.96 3.11
CA PRO A 61 14.32 16.85 4.13
C PRO A 61 15.33 17.79 3.49
N VAL A 62 15.19 19.09 3.76
CA VAL A 62 16.18 20.08 3.36
C VAL A 62 17.46 19.79 4.12
N VAL A 63 18.48 19.29 3.43
CA VAL A 63 19.83 19.15 3.98
C VAL A 63 20.38 20.56 4.18
N GLN A 64 20.37 21.05 5.42
CA GLN A 64 21.05 22.30 5.73
C GLN A 64 22.56 22.09 5.55
N PRO A 65 23.26 23.01 4.87
CA PRO A 65 24.72 22.99 4.84
C PRO A 65 25.26 22.91 6.28
N PRO A 66 26.32 22.12 6.54
CA PRO A 66 26.93 22.10 7.86
C PRO A 66 27.26 23.53 8.28
N ALA A 67 26.85 23.91 9.48
CA ALA A 67 27.15 25.22 10.02
C ALA A 67 28.68 25.44 9.97
N PRO A 68 29.15 26.62 9.54
CA PRO A 68 30.59 26.89 9.50
C PRO A 68 31.16 26.71 10.91
N SER A 69 32.22 25.90 11.03
CA SER A 69 32.94 25.74 12.29
C SER A 69 33.41 27.10 12.80
N PRO A 70 33.31 27.40 14.11
CA PRO A 70 33.67 28.71 14.66
C PRO A 70 35.13 29.12 14.38
N GLU A 71 36.01 28.17 14.04
CA GLU A 71 37.39 28.45 13.64
C GLU A 71 37.52 29.20 12.30
N GLN A 72 36.56 29.05 11.39
CA GLN A 72 36.62 29.67 10.05
C GLN A 72 36.28 31.17 10.06
N SER A 73 35.65 31.68 11.13
CA SER A 73 35.34 33.10 11.31
C SER A 73 36.49 33.93 11.86
N ARG A 74 37.64 33.31 12.18
CA ARG A 74 38.77 33.97 12.86
C ARG A 74 39.99 34.25 11.95
N SER A 75 39.86 34.06 10.64
CA SER A 75 40.91 34.32 9.64
C SER A 75 40.68 35.63 8.90
#